data_AF-A0A936FUJ1-F1
#
_entry.id   AF-A0A936FUJ1-F1
#
_cell.length_a   1.000
_cell.length_b   1.000
_cell.length_c   1.000
_cell.angle_alpha   90.00
_cell.angle_beta   90.00
_cell.angle_gamma   90.00
#
_symmetry.space_group_name_H-M   'P 1'
#
loop_
_entity.id
_entity.type
_entity.pdbx_description
1 polymer ?
#
loop_
_entity_poly.entity_id
_entity_poly.type
_entity_poly.pdbx_seq_one_letter_code
_entity_poly.pdbx_strand_id
1 'polypeptide(L)'
;MRFRIFWVLLFIGISELLNAQKYFSKTGLVNFTSVAPLESIKAKTNSIQGVIDFDKNEFAVAVEMKSLHGFNSPLQKEHFHENYLESNIYPRATFTGKIIEKFRLDLNGSFTIRAKGILDIHGVKNERIIKIDVKVLDGKVFVKSNFDVLLVEHNINIPKIVNQKIAEKILVNVEMTFEKQ
;
A
#
# COMPACT_ATOMS: atom_id res chain seq x y z
N MET A 1 2.83 -76.96 0.40
CA MET A 1 3.83 -76.03 -0.18
C MET A 1 3.12 -75.18 -1.22
N ARG A 2 3.11 -73.85 -1.27
CA ARG A 2 3.67 -72.74 -0.49
C ARG A 2 2.75 -71.54 -0.77
N PHE A 3 2.30 -70.83 0.26
CA PHE A 3 1.57 -69.56 0.14
C PHE A 3 2.53 -68.49 -0.39
N ARG A 4 2.15 -67.75 -1.43
CA ARG A 4 2.86 -66.54 -1.88
C ARG A 4 1.93 -65.33 -1.69
N ILE A 5 2.15 -64.62 -0.59
CA ILE A 5 1.53 -63.31 -0.31
C ILE A 5 2.42 -62.25 -0.98
N PHE A 6 1.87 -61.58 -1.99
CA PHE A 6 2.49 -60.41 -2.62
C PHE A 6 2.04 -59.17 -1.83
N TRP A 7 2.95 -58.59 -1.06
CA TRP A 7 2.76 -57.28 -0.42
C TRP A 7 2.95 -56.19 -1.48
N VAL A 8 1.87 -55.54 -1.90
CA VAL A 8 1.93 -54.29 -2.66
C VAL A 8 1.96 -53.14 -1.66
N LEU A 9 3.13 -52.51 -1.53
CA LEU A 9 3.32 -51.27 -0.78
C LEU A 9 2.69 -50.11 -1.57
N LEU A 10 1.53 -49.66 -1.10
CA LEU A 10 0.84 -48.47 -1.60
C LEU A 10 1.56 -47.23 -1.05
N PHE A 11 2.47 -46.65 -1.83
CA PHE A 11 3.13 -45.38 -1.50
C PHE A 11 2.14 -44.23 -1.76
N ILE A 12 1.33 -43.88 -0.77
CA ILE A 12 0.49 -42.67 -0.80
C ILE A 12 1.43 -41.49 -0.58
N GLY A 13 1.85 -40.84 -1.67
CA GLY A 13 2.54 -39.56 -1.60
C GLY A 13 1.60 -38.50 -1.04
N ILE A 14 1.85 -38.05 0.18
CA ILE A 14 1.24 -36.85 0.75
C ILE A 14 1.90 -35.68 0.03
N SER A 15 1.27 -35.18 -1.02
CA SER A 15 1.61 -33.88 -1.58
C SER A 15 1.14 -32.82 -0.59
N GLU A 16 2.06 -32.22 0.17
CA GLU A 16 1.77 -31.00 0.91
C GLU A 16 1.36 -29.93 -0.10
N LEU A 17 0.07 -29.60 -0.11
CA LEU A 17 -0.44 -28.42 -0.79
C LEU A 17 0.15 -27.20 -0.06
N LEU A 18 1.29 -26.71 -0.56
CA LEU A 18 1.80 -25.38 -0.22
C LEU A 18 0.74 -24.38 -0.68
N ASN A 19 -0.17 -24.03 0.22
CA ASN A 19 -1.13 -22.97 0.00
C ASN A 19 -0.37 -21.65 0.02
N ALA A 20 -0.23 -21.03 -1.15
CA ALA A 20 0.31 -19.68 -1.24
C ALA A 20 -0.55 -18.74 -0.39
N GLN A 21 0.00 -18.20 0.71
CA GLN A 21 -0.78 -17.42 1.66
C GLN A 21 -0.85 -15.95 1.22
N LYS A 22 -1.88 -15.64 0.43
CA LYS A 22 -2.20 -14.26 0.06
C LYS A 22 -3.12 -13.63 1.08
N TYR A 23 -2.77 -12.41 1.46
CA TYR A 23 -3.54 -11.57 2.35
C TYR A 23 -4.09 -10.39 1.58
N PHE A 24 -5.33 -10.04 1.85
CA PHE A 24 -6.04 -9.00 1.12
C PHE A 24 -6.59 -7.96 2.07
N SER A 25 -6.63 -6.73 1.58
CA SER A 25 -7.28 -5.61 2.23
C SER A 25 -8.13 -4.89 1.19
N LYS A 26 -9.43 -4.76 1.46
CA LYS A 26 -10.40 -4.10 0.54
C LYS A 26 -10.67 -2.64 0.92
N THR A 27 -10.18 -2.21 2.07
CA THR A 27 -10.37 -0.87 2.63
C THR A 27 -9.22 -0.54 3.56
N GLY A 28 -9.01 0.74 3.82
CA GLY A 28 -8.02 1.22 4.77
C GLY A 28 -8.26 2.70 5.03
N LEU A 29 -7.21 3.42 5.41
CA LEU A 29 -7.23 4.86 5.55
C LEU A 29 -5.95 5.42 4.95
N VAL A 30 -6.10 6.38 4.05
CA VAL A 30 -5.02 7.25 3.59
C VAL A 30 -5.36 8.66 4.00
N ASN A 31 -4.42 9.33 4.65
CA ASN A 31 -4.48 10.77 4.90
C ASN A 31 -3.27 11.42 4.25
N PHE A 32 -3.48 12.53 3.56
CA PHE A 32 -2.39 13.41 3.18
C PHE A 32 -2.49 14.75 3.88
N THR A 33 -1.36 15.41 4.07
CA THR A 33 -1.29 16.74 4.67
C THR A 33 -0.22 17.57 3.97
N SER A 34 -0.64 18.72 3.46
CA SER A 34 0.22 19.82 2.99
C SER A 34 0.22 20.90 4.06
N VAL A 35 1.41 21.33 4.49
CA VAL A 35 1.58 22.44 5.43
C VAL A 35 2.46 23.50 4.78
N ALA A 36 1.86 24.63 4.41
CA ALA A 36 2.54 25.79 3.84
C ALA A 36 2.31 27.01 4.74
N PRO A 37 3.08 28.11 4.59
CA PRO A 37 3.01 29.27 5.48
C PRO A 37 1.61 29.89 5.63
N LEU A 38 0.82 29.90 4.55
CA LEU A 38 -0.50 30.54 4.54
C LEU A 38 -1.66 29.55 4.66
N GLU A 39 -1.43 28.25 4.44
CA GLU A 39 -2.50 27.28 4.43
C GLU A 39 -2.03 25.85 4.79
N SER A 40 -2.89 25.13 5.52
CA SER A 40 -2.77 23.68 5.68
C SER A 40 -3.92 22.99 4.99
N ILE A 41 -3.59 22.07 4.09
CA ILE A 41 -4.56 21.31 3.29
C ILE A 41 -4.49 19.86 3.73
N LYS A 42 -5.65 19.27 4.01
CA LYS A 42 -5.79 17.86 4.37
C LYS A 42 -6.84 17.22 3.49
N ALA A 43 -6.60 15.98 3.10
CA ALA A 43 -7.68 15.14 2.62
C ALA A 43 -7.37 13.68 2.93
N LYS A 44 -8.42 12.87 2.83
CA LYS A 44 -8.40 11.47 3.20
C LYS A 44 -9.27 10.62 2.29
N THR A 45 -9.02 9.33 2.30
CA THR A 45 -9.89 8.34 1.69
C THR A 45 -9.80 7.00 2.41
N ASN A 46 -10.87 6.22 2.31
CA ASN A 46 -10.89 4.82 2.69
C ASN A 46 -10.85 3.87 1.48
N SER A 47 -10.92 4.41 0.25
CA SER A 47 -10.82 3.65 -0.99
C SER A 47 -9.37 3.34 -1.34
N ILE A 48 -8.79 2.48 -0.53
CA ILE A 48 -7.48 1.88 -0.71
C ILE A 48 -7.64 0.36 -0.61
N GLN A 49 -6.97 -0.36 -1.49
CA GLN A 49 -6.97 -1.81 -1.52
C GLN A 49 -5.55 -2.32 -1.71
N GLY A 50 -5.31 -3.55 -1.26
CA GLY A 50 -4.01 -4.16 -1.42
C GLY A 50 -4.02 -5.67 -1.29
N VAL A 51 -2.91 -6.25 -1.71
CA VAL A 51 -2.58 -7.67 -1.58
C VAL A 51 -1.15 -7.83 -1.12
N ILE A 52 -0.91 -8.80 -0.26
CA ILE A 52 0.43 -9.23 0.17
C ILE A 52 0.54 -10.74 -0.06
N ASP A 53 1.59 -11.16 -0.73
CA ASP A 53 1.99 -12.56 -0.92
C ASP A 53 3.25 -12.79 -0.09
N PHE A 54 3.10 -13.36 1.11
CA PHE A 54 4.22 -13.53 2.05
C PHE A 54 5.21 -14.60 1.61
N ASP A 55 4.77 -15.58 0.79
CA ASP A 55 5.68 -16.60 0.26
C ASP A 55 6.65 -16.01 -0.77
N LYS A 56 6.17 -15.04 -1.56
CA LYS A 56 6.99 -14.30 -2.53
C LYS A 56 7.62 -13.03 -1.97
N ASN A 57 7.23 -12.62 -0.76
CA ASN A 57 7.50 -11.32 -0.18
C ASN A 57 7.10 -10.17 -1.12
N GLU A 58 5.99 -10.32 -1.84
CA GLU A 58 5.48 -9.36 -2.82
C GLU A 58 4.25 -8.65 -2.29
N PHE A 59 4.06 -7.39 -2.67
CA PHE A 59 2.87 -6.64 -2.32
C PHE A 59 2.46 -5.73 -3.47
N ALA A 60 1.17 -5.39 -3.50
CA ALA A 60 0.63 -4.33 -4.35
C ALA A 60 -0.47 -3.59 -3.59
N VAL A 61 -0.44 -2.26 -3.65
CA VAL A 61 -1.42 -1.37 -3.03
C VAL A 61 -1.86 -0.33 -4.05
N ALA A 62 -3.15 -0.01 -4.06
CA ALA A 62 -3.73 1.00 -4.94
C ALA A 62 -4.74 1.87 -4.19
N VAL A 63 -4.66 3.18 -4.42
CA VAL A 63 -5.58 4.19 -3.87
C VAL A 63 -6.36 4.79 -5.03
N GLU A 64 -7.68 4.90 -4.89
CA GLU A 64 -8.53 5.55 -5.90
C GLU A 64 -8.48 7.07 -5.72
N MET A 65 -7.84 7.80 -6.63
CA MET A 65 -7.55 9.24 -6.46
C MET A 65 -8.81 10.07 -6.31
N LYS A 66 -9.84 9.83 -7.13
CA LYS A 66 -11.12 10.57 -7.09
C LYS A 66 -11.88 10.45 -5.77
N SER A 67 -11.57 9.44 -4.96
CA SER A 67 -12.23 9.22 -3.66
C SER A 67 -11.73 10.15 -2.55
N LEU A 68 -10.62 10.86 -2.78
CA LEU A 68 -10.05 11.79 -1.80
C LEU A 68 -11.02 12.95 -1.54
N HIS A 69 -11.25 13.21 -0.25
CA HIS A 69 -12.19 14.20 0.26
C HIS A 69 -11.72 14.78 1.60
N GLY A 70 -12.42 15.80 2.10
CA GLY A 70 -12.07 16.47 3.37
C GLY A 70 -11.24 17.75 3.21
N PHE A 71 -11.11 18.25 1.98
CA PHE A 71 -10.51 19.54 1.64
C PHE A 71 -11.24 20.70 2.34
N ASN A 72 -10.53 21.82 2.51
CA ASN A 72 -11.05 23.03 3.15
C ASN A 72 -12.20 23.68 2.36
N SER A 73 -12.26 23.45 1.05
CA SER A 73 -13.34 23.97 0.19
C SER A 73 -13.57 23.09 -1.06
N PRO A 74 -14.75 23.19 -1.70
CA PRO A 74 -15.02 22.52 -2.97
C PRO A 74 -14.05 22.90 -4.10
N LEU A 75 -13.68 24.18 -4.19
CA LEU A 75 -12.76 24.68 -5.21
C LEU A 75 -11.35 24.09 -5.04
N GLN A 76 -10.90 23.93 -3.79
CA GLN A 76 -9.63 23.26 -3.51
C GLN A 76 -9.65 21.78 -3.94
N LYS A 77 -10.77 21.09 -3.69
CA LYS A 77 -10.96 19.72 -4.16
C LYS A 77 -10.91 19.64 -5.69
N GLU A 78 -11.59 20.54 -6.38
CA GLU A 78 -11.59 20.63 -7.85
C GLU A 78 -10.17 20.83 -8.39
N HIS A 79 -9.45 21.84 -7.89
CA HIS A 79 -8.06 22.08 -8.30
C HIS A 79 -7.15 20.88 -8.00
N PHE A 80 -7.31 20.22 -6.85
CA PHE A 80 -6.57 19.00 -6.53
C PHE A 80 -6.76 17.91 -7.58
N HIS A 81 -8.00 17.64 -7.98
CA HIS A 81 -8.30 16.57 -8.93
C HIS A 81 -7.98 16.94 -10.37
N GLU A 82 -8.18 18.18 -10.77
CA GLU A 82 -8.05 18.59 -12.17
C GLU A 82 -6.66 19.13 -12.51
N ASN A 83 -6.08 19.98 -11.66
CA ASN A 83 -4.85 20.70 -12.00
C ASN A 83 -3.58 20.06 -11.45
N TYR A 84 -3.68 19.23 -10.40
CA TYR A 84 -2.51 18.67 -9.72
C TYR A 84 -2.38 17.16 -9.88
N LEU A 85 -3.43 16.38 -9.63
CA LEU A 85 -3.38 14.92 -9.79
C LEU A 85 -3.93 14.43 -11.13
N GLU A 86 -4.62 15.29 -11.89
CA GLU A 86 -5.31 14.93 -13.13
C GLU A 86 -6.06 13.59 -12.99
N SER A 87 -6.88 13.44 -11.94
CA SER A 87 -7.40 12.13 -11.49
C SER A 87 -8.41 11.48 -12.45
N ASN A 88 -8.80 12.19 -13.52
CA ASN A 88 -9.48 11.62 -14.67
C ASN A 88 -8.54 10.81 -15.58
N ILE A 89 -7.28 11.25 -15.70
CA ILE A 89 -6.21 10.62 -16.50
C ILE A 89 -5.48 9.57 -15.65
N TYR A 90 -5.16 9.90 -14.40
CA TYR A 90 -4.49 9.02 -13.45
C TYR A 90 -5.43 8.67 -12.29
N PRO A 91 -6.37 7.72 -12.50
CA PRO A 91 -7.39 7.41 -11.50
C PRO A 91 -6.84 6.75 -10.24
N ARG A 92 -5.61 6.20 -10.31
CA ARG A 92 -4.99 5.46 -9.21
C ARG A 92 -3.57 5.95 -8.93
N ALA A 93 -3.23 6.01 -7.66
CA ALA A 93 -1.85 5.95 -7.21
C ALA A 93 -1.55 4.53 -6.73
N THR A 94 -0.36 4.00 -7.03
CA THR A 94 0.00 2.62 -6.66
C THR A 94 1.37 2.54 -6.01
N PHE A 95 1.54 1.54 -5.15
CA PHE A 95 2.84 1.14 -4.64
C PHE A 95 2.95 -0.38 -4.75
N THR A 96 3.87 -0.86 -5.58
CA THR A 96 4.03 -2.29 -5.90
C THR A 96 5.49 -2.69 -5.77
N GLY A 97 5.78 -3.80 -5.10
CA GLY A 97 7.16 -4.23 -4.93
C GLY A 97 7.33 -5.41 -3.99
N LYS A 98 8.45 -5.40 -3.25
CA LYS A 98 8.85 -6.47 -2.34
C LYS A 98 9.13 -5.98 -0.92
N ILE A 99 8.81 -6.83 0.05
CA ILE A 99 9.23 -6.65 1.44
C ILE A 99 10.71 -7.05 1.54
N ILE A 100 11.53 -6.19 2.13
CA ILE A 100 12.99 -6.42 2.24
C ILE A 100 13.29 -7.47 3.30
N GLU A 101 12.67 -7.35 4.46
CA GLU A 101 12.86 -8.26 5.59
C GLU A 101 12.08 -9.56 5.38
N LYS A 102 12.66 -10.67 5.83
CA LYS A 102 11.94 -11.94 5.90
C LYS A 102 10.88 -11.84 6.99
N PHE A 103 9.62 -11.85 6.58
CA PHE A 103 8.47 -11.75 7.46
C PHE A 103 7.94 -13.15 7.79
N ARG A 104 7.73 -13.46 9.07
CA ARG A 104 7.00 -14.66 9.48
C ARG A 104 5.70 -14.27 10.18
N LEU A 105 4.59 -14.81 9.68
CA LEU A 105 3.23 -14.57 10.17
C LEU A 105 2.89 -15.32 11.47
N ASP A 106 3.72 -16.29 11.87
CA ASP A 106 3.47 -17.18 13.01
C ASP A 106 3.76 -16.53 14.36
N LEU A 107 4.33 -15.32 14.36
CA LEU A 107 4.66 -14.57 15.56
C LEU A 107 3.74 -13.37 15.70
N ASN A 108 2.78 -13.48 16.62
CA ASN A 108 2.05 -12.30 17.11
C ASN A 108 3.05 -11.30 17.69
N GLY A 109 2.91 -10.03 17.33
CA GLY A 109 3.85 -8.99 17.75
C GLY A 109 3.80 -7.75 16.87
N SER A 110 4.58 -6.75 17.25
CA SER A 110 4.76 -5.50 16.51
C SER A 110 6.21 -5.31 16.11
N PHE A 111 6.45 -4.90 14.88
CA PHE A 111 7.80 -4.70 14.35
C PHE A 111 7.78 -3.76 13.14
N THR A 112 8.94 -3.20 12.82
CA THR A 112 9.12 -2.30 11.68
C THR A 112 9.85 -3.04 10.56
N ILE A 113 9.26 -3.04 9.36
CA ILE A 113 9.86 -3.57 8.13
C ILE A 113 10.05 -2.44 7.11
N ARG A 114 10.68 -2.77 5.98
CA ARG A 114 10.84 -1.91 4.82
C ARG A 114 10.29 -2.61 3.59
N ALA A 115 9.53 -1.86 2.81
CA ALA A 115 9.04 -2.25 1.51
C ALA A 115 9.81 -1.46 0.44
N LYS A 116 10.41 -2.17 -0.51
CA LYS A 116 11.03 -1.58 -1.69
C LYS A 116 10.12 -1.79 -2.89
N GLY A 117 9.74 -0.74 -3.59
CA GLY A 117 8.83 -0.85 -4.72
C GLY A 117 8.76 0.40 -5.58
N ILE A 118 7.93 0.33 -6.62
CA ILE A 118 7.61 1.44 -7.50
C ILE A 118 6.38 2.16 -6.95
N LEU A 119 6.56 3.43 -6.59
CA LEU A 119 5.51 4.37 -6.27
C LEU A 119 5.12 5.12 -7.54
N ASP A 120 3.92 4.86 -8.03
CA ASP A 120 3.33 5.52 -9.21
C ASP A 120 2.27 6.51 -8.73
N ILE A 121 2.55 7.79 -8.91
CA ILE A 121 1.63 8.90 -8.62
C ILE A 121 1.68 9.82 -9.83
N HIS A 122 0.51 10.22 -10.33
CA HIS A 122 0.39 11.13 -11.47
C HIS A 122 1.10 10.59 -12.74
N GLY A 123 1.10 9.26 -12.91
CA GLY A 123 1.76 8.56 -14.02
C GLY A 123 3.29 8.50 -13.93
N VAL A 124 3.89 9.08 -12.88
CA VAL A 124 5.33 9.11 -12.67
C VAL A 124 5.74 8.04 -11.67
N LYS A 125 6.61 7.14 -12.15
CA LYS A 125 7.07 5.95 -11.43
C LYS A 125 8.42 6.20 -10.77
N ASN A 126 8.44 6.18 -9.44
CA ASN A 126 9.66 6.35 -8.65
C ASN A 126 9.92 5.11 -7.78
N GLU A 127 11.14 4.58 -7.81
CA GLU A 127 11.53 3.53 -6.87
C GLU A 127 11.70 4.13 -5.46
N ARG A 128 11.06 3.53 -4.46
CA ARG A 128 11.07 4.00 -3.07
C ARG A 128 11.30 2.85 -2.11
N ILE A 129 11.94 3.16 -0.99
CA ILE A 129 12.00 2.28 0.19
C ILE A 129 11.20 2.97 1.30
N ILE A 130 10.12 2.34 1.74
CA ILE A 130 9.18 2.89 2.72
C ILE A 130 9.21 2.01 3.97
N LYS A 131 9.38 2.63 5.15
CA LYS A 131 9.26 1.96 6.43
C LYS A 131 7.79 1.72 6.77
N ILE A 132 7.48 0.54 7.27
CA ILE A 132 6.12 0.12 7.61
C ILE A 132 6.15 -0.48 9.02
N ASP A 133 5.33 0.05 9.90
CA ASP A 133 5.04 -0.57 11.18
C ASP A 133 3.96 -1.64 10.97
N VAL A 134 4.28 -2.87 11.36
CA VAL A 134 3.38 -4.00 11.23
C VAL A 134 3.07 -4.56 12.60
N LYS A 135 1.80 -4.88 12.82
CA LYS A 135 1.32 -5.65 13.96
C LYS A 135 0.60 -6.89 13.45
N VAL A 136 1.03 -8.05 13.92
CA VAL A 136 0.36 -9.33 13.69
C VAL A 136 -0.41 -9.71 14.95
N LEU A 137 -1.71 -9.94 14.81
CA LEU A 137 -2.58 -10.37 15.89
C LEU A 137 -3.70 -11.24 15.32
N ASP A 138 -3.86 -12.44 15.88
CA ASP A 138 -4.93 -13.38 15.55
C ASP A 138 -5.05 -13.66 14.03
N GLY A 139 -3.90 -13.81 13.37
CA GLY A 139 -3.84 -14.05 11.93
C GLY A 139 -4.20 -12.86 11.05
N LYS A 140 -4.42 -11.67 11.63
CA LYS A 140 -4.59 -10.41 10.91
C LYS A 140 -3.29 -9.61 10.91
N VAL A 141 -3.03 -8.92 9.81
CA VAL A 141 -1.85 -8.06 9.65
C VAL A 141 -2.30 -6.62 9.56
N PHE A 142 -1.98 -5.84 10.59
CA PHE A 142 -2.23 -4.41 10.63
C PHE A 142 -0.97 -3.69 10.18
N VAL A 143 -1.09 -2.82 9.19
CA VAL A 143 0.04 -2.04 8.68
C VAL A 143 -0.22 -0.56 8.86
N LYS A 144 0.82 0.17 9.25
CA LYS A 144 0.84 1.62 9.32
C LYS A 144 2.13 2.13 8.70
N SER A 145 2.04 3.18 7.90
CA SER A 145 3.21 3.84 7.35
C SER A 145 3.00 5.35 7.29
N ASN A 146 4.08 6.08 7.46
CA ASN A 146 4.14 7.51 7.29
C ASN A 146 5.38 7.87 6.47
N PHE A 147 5.20 8.58 5.37
CA PHE A 147 6.28 8.97 4.47
C PHE A 147 5.96 10.27 3.74
N ASP A 148 7.00 10.92 3.24
CA ASP A 148 6.90 12.15 2.47
C ASP A 148 6.88 11.87 0.96
N VAL A 149 6.04 12.60 0.24
CA VAL A 149 6.01 12.66 -1.24
C VAL A 149 6.40 14.08 -1.67
N LEU A 150 7.43 14.20 -2.50
CA LEU A 150 7.82 15.47 -3.09
C LEU A 150 7.08 15.66 -4.41
N LEU A 151 6.34 16.77 -4.54
CA LEU A 151 5.52 17.03 -5.73
C LEU A 151 6.34 17.08 -7.03
N VAL A 152 7.55 17.63 -6.96
CA VAL A 152 8.47 17.73 -8.10
C VAL A 152 8.91 16.36 -8.62
N GLU A 153 9.01 15.33 -7.76
CA GLU A 153 9.37 13.97 -8.18
C GLU A 153 8.25 13.31 -9.02
N HIS A 154 7.04 13.88 -9.00
CA HIS A 154 5.87 13.35 -9.69
C HIS A 154 5.33 14.29 -10.77
N ASN A 155 6.15 15.24 -11.25
CA ASN A 155 5.78 16.25 -12.24
C ASN A 155 4.55 17.08 -11.85
N ILE A 156 4.32 17.27 -10.56
CA ILE A 156 3.23 18.12 -10.05
C ILE A 156 3.81 19.49 -9.77
N ASN A 157 3.51 20.45 -10.65
CA ASN A 157 4.04 21.80 -10.56
C ASN A 157 3.15 22.68 -9.67
N ILE A 158 3.79 23.45 -8.78
CA ILE A 158 3.11 24.47 -7.97
C ILE A 158 3.25 25.84 -8.66
N PRO A 159 2.16 26.47 -9.09
CA PRO A 159 2.23 27.82 -9.64
C PRO A 159 2.79 28.82 -8.63
N LYS A 160 3.62 29.76 -9.09
CA LYS A 160 4.28 30.76 -8.22
C LYS A 160 3.32 31.54 -7.33
N ILE A 161 2.11 31.82 -7.82
CA ILE A 161 1.09 32.58 -7.10
C ILE A 161 0.50 31.84 -5.89
N VAL A 162 0.65 30.52 -5.79
CA VAL A 162 0.12 29.69 -4.68
C VAL A 162 1.20 28.93 -3.90
N ASN A 163 2.48 29.22 -4.12
CA ASN A 163 3.58 28.50 -3.46
C ASN A 163 3.60 28.65 -1.93
N GLN A 164 3.02 29.72 -1.38
CA GLN A 164 2.87 29.90 0.06
C GLN A 164 1.64 29.16 0.64
N LYS A 165 0.79 28.57 -0.21
CA LYS A 165 -0.43 27.84 0.16
C LYS A 165 -0.30 26.33 -0.03
N ILE A 166 0.62 25.87 -0.87
CA ILE A 166 0.83 24.45 -1.19
C ILE A 166 2.27 24.08 -0.86
N ALA A 167 2.45 23.04 -0.06
CA ALA A 167 3.76 22.54 0.31
C ALA A 167 4.37 21.74 -0.86
N GLU A 168 5.68 21.87 -1.06
CA GLU A 168 6.44 21.03 -2.01
C GLU A 168 6.52 19.57 -1.54
N LYS A 169 6.38 19.35 -0.23
CA LYS A 169 6.45 18.05 0.44
C LYS A 169 5.13 17.74 1.12
N ILE A 170 4.54 16.62 0.73
CA ILE A 170 3.26 16.14 1.23
C ILE A 170 3.48 14.99 2.19
N LEU A 171 2.97 15.12 3.41
CA LEU A 171 2.99 14.03 4.39
C LEU A 171 1.87 13.04 4.07
N VAL A 172 2.20 11.77 3.89
CA VAL A 172 1.22 10.70 3.61
C VAL A 172 1.23 9.68 4.73
N ASN A 173 0.06 9.43 5.30
CA ASN A 173 -0.16 8.40 6.30
C ASN A 173 -1.09 7.34 5.74
N VAL A 174 -0.71 6.08 5.87
CA VAL A 174 -1.48 4.92 5.40
C VAL A 174 -1.69 3.95 6.55
N GLU A 175 -2.92 3.48 6.71
CA GLU A 175 -3.30 2.43 7.65
C GLU A 175 -4.17 1.41 6.92
N MET A 176 -3.84 0.12 7.01
CA MET A 176 -4.62 -0.94 6.39
C MET A 176 -4.62 -2.19 7.27
N THR A 177 -5.69 -2.97 7.16
CA THR A 177 -5.79 -4.30 7.79
C THR A 177 -5.91 -5.34 6.70
N PHE A 178 -5.02 -6.33 6.75
CA PHE A 178 -4.93 -7.42 5.80
C PHE A 178 -5.34 -8.72 6.48
N GLU A 179 -6.19 -9.48 5.79
CA GLU A 179 -6.72 -10.76 6.26
C GLU A 179 -6.51 -11.83 5.20
N LYS A 180 -6.31 -13.07 5.65
CA LYS A 180 -6.22 -14.22 4.77
C LYS A 180 -7.58 -14.47 4.11
N GLN A 181 -7.58 -14.69 2.79
CA GLN A 181 -8.76 -15.17 2.06
C GLN A 181 -8.71 -16.69 1.87
#